data_AF-A0A8T4KT93-F1
#
_entry.id   AF-A0A8T4KT93-F1
#
_cell.length_a   1.000
_cell.length_b   1.000
_cell.length_c   1.000
_cell.angle_alpha   90.00
_cell.angle_beta   90.00
_cell.angle_gamma   90.00
#
_symmetry.space_group_name_H-M   'P 1'
#
loop_
_entity.id
_entity.type
_entity.pdbx_description
1 polymer ?
#
loop_
_entity_poly.entity_id
_entity_poly.type
_entity_poly.pdbx_seq_one_letter_code
_entity_poly.pdbx_strand_id
1 'polypeptide(L)'
;MGEDEKYIQFIANYDDWVAIRKMKITETTGAKAVLEFLASLGSGFDRKIAQNLGKIIDVVQLDNALNDVLVDSAGKSAEELGKIIALVRGPKINKVISELVGKVPNLESGVQKEIEQFAKAYAMRKALRECGLQVDYSEIEIPGMKKIKRAKA
;
A
#
# COMPACT_ATOMS: atom_id res chain seq x y z
N MET A 1 35.92 19.70 12.25
CA MET A 1 35.13 18.47 12.09
C MET A 1 34.04 18.81 11.11
N GLY A 2 33.98 18.13 9.95
CA GLY A 2 32.96 18.43 8.95
C GLY A 2 31.58 18.18 9.56
N GLU A 3 30.64 19.10 9.35
CA GLU A 3 29.25 18.85 9.71
C GLU A 3 28.81 17.55 9.04
N ASP A 4 28.27 16.62 9.83
CA ASP A 4 27.70 15.38 9.30
C ASP A 4 26.62 15.76 8.28
N GLU A 5 26.93 15.55 7.00
CA GLU A 5 26.00 15.86 5.93
C GLU A 5 24.72 15.05 6.12
N LYS A 6 23.58 15.74 6.19
CA LYS A 6 22.27 15.12 6.45
C LYS A 6 21.64 14.64 5.15
N TYR A 7 21.11 13.42 5.16
CA TYR A 7 20.48 12.81 3.99
C TYR A 7 19.25 11.99 4.36
N ILE A 8 18.29 11.88 3.44
CA ILE A 8 17.29 10.81 3.41
C ILE A 8 17.59 9.94 2.18
N GLN A 9 17.76 8.63 2.39
CA GLN A 9 18.08 7.69 1.32
C GLN A 9 17.18 6.46 1.40
N PHE A 10 16.67 6.06 0.25
CA PHE A 10 15.96 4.80 0.04
C PHE A 10 16.63 4.04 -1.10
N ILE A 11 17.02 2.80 -0.82
CA ILE A 11 17.68 1.91 -1.78
C ILE A 11 16.99 0.55 -1.68
N ALA A 12 16.51 0.05 -2.81
CA ALA A 12 15.99 -1.29 -2.97
C ALA A 12 16.65 -1.97 -4.15
N ASN A 13 17.04 -3.23 -3.95
CA ASN A 13 17.52 -4.13 -4.98
C ASN A 13 17.02 -5.53 -4.63
N TYR A 14 15.84 -5.89 -5.15
CA TYR A 14 15.16 -7.15 -4.85
C TYR A 14 14.39 -7.64 -6.08
N ASP A 15 14.78 -8.79 -6.63
CA ASP A 15 14.30 -9.30 -7.91
C ASP A 15 14.33 -8.18 -8.99
N ASP A 16 13.21 -7.95 -9.68
CA ASP A 16 13.05 -6.88 -10.67
C ASP A 16 12.83 -5.48 -10.06
N TRP A 17 12.83 -5.36 -8.72
CA TRP A 17 12.67 -4.08 -8.04
C TRP A 17 14.01 -3.45 -7.71
N VAL A 18 14.47 -2.58 -8.61
CA VAL A 18 15.59 -1.67 -8.38
C VAL A 18 15.08 -0.25 -8.21
N ALA A 19 15.38 0.37 -7.07
CA ALA A 19 15.01 1.76 -6.79
C ALA A 19 16.08 2.45 -5.96
N ILE A 20 16.52 3.63 -6.40
CA ILE A 20 17.41 4.50 -5.63
C ILE A 20 16.78 5.89 -5.59
N ARG A 21 16.43 6.36 -4.40
CA ARG A 21 15.97 7.73 -4.16
C ARG A 21 16.77 8.34 -3.04
N LYS A 22 17.38 9.49 -3.28
CA LYS A 22 18.21 10.19 -2.31
C LYS A 22 17.89 11.67 -2.30
N MET A 23 17.92 12.27 -1.13
CA MET A 23 17.76 13.72 -0.93
C MET A 23 18.78 14.18 0.11
N LYS A 24 19.58 15.17 -0.25
CA LYS A 24 20.45 15.89 0.67
C LYS A 24 19.63 16.92 1.43
N ILE A 25 19.84 17.02 2.73
CA ILE A 25 19.22 18.01 3.59
C ILE A 25 20.21 19.15 3.80
N THR A 26 19.84 20.33 3.32
CA THR A 26 20.56 21.60 3.47
C THR A 26 19.78 22.54 4.38
N GLU A 27 20.36 23.67 4.77
CA GLU A 27 19.66 24.73 5.53
C GLU A 27 18.41 25.25 4.82
N THR A 28 18.40 25.20 3.48
CA THR A 28 17.27 25.61 2.65
C THR A 28 16.23 24.52 2.44
N THR A 29 16.47 23.30 2.94
CA THR A 29 15.53 22.18 2.81
C THR A 29 14.39 22.33 3.83
N GLY A 30 13.28 22.91 3.37
CA GLY A 30 12.08 23.05 4.18
C GLY A 30 11.29 21.75 4.35
N ALA A 31 10.46 21.69 5.39
CA ALA A 31 9.63 20.51 5.71
C ALA A 31 8.73 20.05 4.55
N LYS A 32 8.26 20.99 3.71
CA LYS A 32 7.49 20.66 2.49
C LYS A 32 8.27 19.76 1.54
N ALA A 33 9.54 20.08 1.27
CA ALA A 33 10.38 19.28 0.37
C ALA A 33 10.60 17.86 0.93
N VAL A 34 10.74 17.75 2.26
CA VAL A 34 10.83 16.46 2.94
C VAL A 34 9.55 15.66 2.79
N LEU A 35 8.38 16.28 3.00
CA LEU A 35 7.08 15.63 2.82
C LEU A 35 6.90 15.12 1.38
N GLU A 36 7.21 15.94 0.38
CA GLU A 36 7.11 15.56 -1.03
C GLU A 36 8.02 14.38 -1.37
N PHE A 37 9.25 14.38 -0.84
CA PHE A 37 10.18 13.25 -1.03
C PHE A 37 9.67 11.97 -0.37
N LEU A 38 9.21 12.03 0.88
CA LEU A 38 8.70 10.84 1.59
C LEU A 38 7.44 10.28 0.92
N ALA A 39 6.51 11.13 0.49
CA ALA A 39 5.34 10.72 -0.28
C ALA A 39 5.74 10.05 -1.62
N SER A 40 6.83 10.50 -2.25
CA SER A 40 7.37 9.86 -3.46
C SER A 40 7.85 8.42 -3.21
N LEU A 41 8.37 8.13 -2.01
CA LEU A 41 8.77 6.78 -1.61
C LEU A 41 7.54 5.87 -1.44
N GLY A 42 6.48 6.39 -0.82
CA GLY A 42 5.22 5.69 -0.56
C GLY A 42 4.62 5.03 -1.81
N SER A 43 4.70 5.70 -2.96
CA SER A 43 4.15 5.20 -4.25
C SER A 43 4.69 3.83 -4.69
N GLY A 44 5.87 3.46 -4.20
CA GLY A 44 6.48 2.14 -4.46
C GLY A 44 6.12 1.08 -3.42
N PHE A 45 6.02 1.46 -2.14
CA PHE A 45 5.97 0.52 -1.03
C PHE A 45 4.71 -0.31 -0.99
N ASP A 46 3.54 0.32 -0.94
CA ASP A 46 2.30 -0.42 -0.70
C ASP A 46 1.93 -1.33 -1.89
N ARG A 47 2.30 -0.92 -3.10
CA ARG A 47 2.20 -1.80 -4.29
C ARG A 47 3.15 -2.99 -4.17
N LYS A 48 4.38 -2.79 -3.68
CA LYS A 48 5.34 -3.87 -3.49
C LYS A 48 4.94 -4.82 -2.35
N ILE A 49 4.31 -4.31 -1.29
CA ILE A 49 3.70 -5.13 -0.24
C ILE A 49 2.59 -6.00 -0.86
N ALA A 50 1.65 -5.40 -1.59
CA ALA A 50 0.57 -6.15 -2.26
C ALA A 50 1.10 -7.20 -3.25
N GLN A 51 2.13 -6.85 -4.03
CA GLN A 51 2.78 -7.78 -4.96
C GLN A 51 3.41 -8.98 -4.24
N ASN A 52 4.12 -8.75 -3.13
CA ASN A 52 4.72 -9.85 -2.36
C ASN A 52 3.65 -10.66 -1.59
N LEU A 53 2.58 -10.02 -1.12
CA LEU A 53 1.44 -10.74 -0.55
C LEU A 53 0.81 -11.68 -1.60
N GLY A 54 0.70 -11.23 -2.85
CA GLY A 54 0.23 -12.04 -3.98
C GLY A 54 1.17 -13.20 -4.37
N LYS A 55 2.44 -13.18 -3.93
CA LYS A 55 3.33 -14.34 -4.04
C LYS A 55 3.07 -15.38 -2.95
N ILE A 56 2.38 -15.01 -1.87
CA ILE A 56 2.11 -15.88 -0.69
C ILE A 56 0.70 -16.46 -0.75
N ILE A 57 -0.31 -15.62 -1.03
CA ILE A 57 -1.72 -16.02 -1.10
C ILE A 57 -2.33 -15.64 -2.45
N ASP A 58 -3.44 -16.29 -2.80
CA ASP A 58 -4.24 -15.92 -3.98
C ASP A 58 -5.01 -14.62 -3.74
N VAL A 59 -4.32 -13.50 -4.01
CA VAL A 59 -4.91 -12.15 -3.88
C VAL A 59 -6.00 -11.91 -4.93
N VAL A 60 -6.00 -12.63 -6.06
CA VAL A 60 -7.06 -12.52 -7.07
C VAL A 60 -8.37 -13.09 -6.52
N GLN A 61 -8.31 -14.22 -5.81
CA GLN A 61 -9.49 -14.76 -5.11
C GLN A 61 -10.01 -13.78 -4.05
N LEU A 62 -9.12 -13.13 -3.29
CA LEU A 62 -9.51 -12.10 -2.31
C LEU A 62 -10.16 -10.88 -3.00
N ASP A 63 -9.60 -10.43 -4.11
CA ASP A 63 -10.13 -9.33 -4.91
C ASP A 63 -11.55 -9.61 -5.42
N ASN A 64 -11.79 -10.83 -5.92
CA ASN A 64 -13.13 -11.24 -6.34
C ASN A 64 -14.12 -11.22 -5.16
N ALA A 65 -13.71 -11.75 -4.00
CA ALA A 65 -14.56 -11.74 -2.80
C ALA A 65 -14.87 -10.32 -2.30
N LEU A 66 -13.92 -9.38 -2.45
CA LEU A 66 -14.13 -7.96 -2.15
C LEU A 66 -15.11 -7.33 -3.15
N ASN A 67 -14.90 -7.54 -4.44
CA ASN A 67 -15.78 -6.99 -5.47
C ASN A 67 -17.22 -7.46 -5.26
N ASP A 68 -17.45 -8.74 -4.93
CA ASP A 68 -18.76 -9.31 -4.64
C ASP A 68 -19.50 -8.61 -3.48
N VAL A 69 -18.78 -8.07 -2.49
CA VAL A 69 -19.40 -7.33 -1.37
C VAL A 69 -19.48 -5.83 -1.63
N LEU A 70 -18.72 -5.32 -2.60
CA LEU A 70 -18.66 -3.90 -2.94
C LEU A 70 -19.58 -3.52 -4.11
N VAL A 71 -20.17 -4.48 -4.84
CA VAL A 71 -21.03 -4.26 -6.03
C VAL A 71 -22.06 -3.15 -5.83
N ASP A 72 -22.68 -3.09 -4.65
CA ASP A 72 -23.78 -2.15 -4.34
C ASP A 72 -23.33 -0.92 -3.53
N SER A 73 -22.02 -0.76 -3.27
CA SER A 73 -21.48 0.21 -2.31
C SER A 73 -20.52 1.22 -2.96
N ALA A 74 -20.83 1.71 -4.15
CA ALA A 74 -20.01 2.68 -4.89
C ALA A 74 -20.18 4.14 -4.43
N GLY A 75 -20.95 4.39 -3.37
CA GLY A 75 -21.27 5.73 -2.90
C GLY A 75 -20.24 6.30 -1.90
N LYS A 76 -20.15 7.64 -1.87
CA LYS A 76 -19.17 8.40 -1.06
C LYS A 76 -19.75 8.94 0.25
N SER A 77 -20.99 8.61 0.59
CA SER A 77 -21.59 9.11 1.83
C SER A 77 -20.97 8.43 3.05
N ALA A 78 -21.00 9.10 4.19
CA ALA A 78 -20.48 8.54 5.44
C ALA A 78 -21.19 7.23 5.84
N GLU A 79 -22.49 7.10 5.53
CA GLU A 79 -23.26 5.89 5.79
C GLU A 79 -22.79 4.71 4.93
N GLU A 80 -22.55 4.94 3.64
CA GLU A 80 -22.04 3.93 2.71
C GLU A 80 -20.61 3.51 3.07
N LEU A 81 -19.74 4.46 3.40
CA LEU A 81 -18.39 4.16 3.89
C LEU A 81 -18.42 3.30 5.16
N GLY A 82 -19.33 3.61 6.10
CA GLY A 82 -19.54 2.79 7.30
C GLY A 82 -19.95 1.35 6.98
N LYS A 83 -20.86 1.17 6.00
CA LYS A 83 -21.27 -0.16 5.51
C LYS A 83 -20.10 -0.91 4.89
N ILE A 84 -19.28 -0.25 4.08
CA ILE A 84 -18.11 -0.85 3.42
C ILE A 84 -17.08 -1.34 4.45
N ILE A 85 -16.75 -0.49 5.43
CA ILE A 85 -15.85 -0.88 6.52
C ILE A 85 -16.40 -2.11 7.27
N ALA A 86 -17.70 -2.14 7.53
CA ALA A 86 -18.35 -3.28 8.19
C ALA A 86 -18.32 -4.56 7.34
N LEU A 87 -18.54 -4.45 6.03
CA LEU A 87 -18.50 -5.58 5.08
C LEU A 87 -17.09 -6.16 4.97
N VAL A 88 -16.07 -5.32 4.82
CA VAL A 88 -14.67 -5.75 4.70
C VAL A 88 -14.17 -6.39 6.00
N ARG A 89 -14.59 -5.88 7.16
CA ARG A 89 -14.29 -6.49 8.47
C ARG A 89 -15.20 -7.66 8.81
N GLY A 90 -16.17 -7.97 7.96
CA GLY A 90 -17.21 -8.94 8.21
C GLY A 90 -16.75 -10.40 8.11
N PRO A 91 -17.57 -11.35 8.60
CA PRO A 91 -17.24 -12.78 8.59
C PRO A 91 -16.94 -13.34 7.20
N LYS A 92 -17.62 -12.88 6.15
CA LYS A 92 -17.42 -13.36 4.77
C LYS A 92 -15.97 -13.15 4.31
N ILE A 93 -15.47 -11.92 4.41
CA ILE A 93 -14.10 -11.58 3.99
C ILE A 93 -13.07 -12.22 4.91
N ASN A 94 -13.29 -12.19 6.24
CA ASN A 94 -12.38 -12.84 7.18
C ASN A 94 -12.24 -14.34 6.91
N LYS A 95 -13.34 -15.04 6.59
CA LYS A 95 -13.31 -16.45 6.24
C LYS A 95 -12.48 -16.71 4.99
N VAL A 96 -12.67 -15.91 3.93
CA VAL A 96 -11.86 -16.01 2.70
C VAL A 96 -10.37 -15.81 3.01
N ILE A 97 -10.03 -14.80 3.82
CA ILE A 97 -8.64 -14.55 4.22
C ILE A 97 -8.05 -15.75 4.96
N SER A 98 -8.74 -16.28 5.98
CA SER A 98 -8.25 -17.42 6.75
C SER A 98 -8.14 -18.69 5.89
N GLU A 99 -9.05 -18.92 4.95
CA GLU A 99 -8.97 -20.04 4.00
C GLU A 99 -7.77 -19.90 3.05
N LEU A 100 -7.50 -18.68 2.55
CA LEU A 100 -6.36 -18.41 1.69
C LEU A 100 -5.03 -18.62 2.41
N VAL A 101 -4.92 -18.11 3.64
CA VAL A 101 -3.71 -18.29 4.47
C VAL A 101 -3.54 -19.75 4.88
N GLY A 102 -4.62 -20.45 5.23
CA GLY A 102 -4.59 -21.86 5.63
C GLY A 102 -4.17 -22.82 4.52
N LYS A 103 -4.24 -22.41 3.24
CA LYS A 103 -3.72 -23.18 2.10
C LYS A 103 -2.20 -23.08 1.94
N VAL A 104 -1.54 -22.13 2.61
CA VAL A 104 -0.10 -21.95 2.47
C VAL A 104 0.63 -23.02 3.29
N PRO A 105 1.45 -23.87 2.66
CA PRO A 105 2.06 -25.01 3.34
C PRO A 105 3.12 -24.54 4.35
N ASN A 106 3.25 -25.30 5.44
CA ASN A 106 4.35 -25.18 6.41
C ASN A 106 4.49 -23.81 7.11
N LEU A 107 3.41 -23.03 7.21
CA LEU A 107 3.44 -21.80 8.01
C LEU A 107 3.15 -22.08 9.49
N GLU A 108 4.00 -21.53 10.35
CA GLU A 108 3.72 -21.46 11.79
C GLU A 108 2.50 -20.58 12.08
N SER A 109 1.77 -20.88 13.16
CA SER A 109 0.54 -20.16 13.50
C SER A 109 0.74 -18.65 13.76
N GLY A 110 1.93 -18.23 14.20
CA GLY A 110 2.29 -16.82 14.34
C GLY A 110 2.38 -16.13 12.97
N VAL A 111 3.11 -16.74 12.04
CA VAL A 111 3.31 -16.23 10.67
C VAL A 111 1.99 -16.19 9.90
N GLN A 112 1.12 -17.19 10.09
CA GLN A 112 -0.24 -17.17 9.51
C GLN A 112 -1.02 -15.93 9.95
N LYS A 113 -0.99 -15.60 11.26
CA LYS A 113 -1.67 -14.40 11.78
C LYS A 113 -1.11 -13.11 11.20
N GLU A 114 0.21 -13.02 11.01
CA GLU A 114 0.84 -11.87 10.36
C GLU A 114 0.37 -11.71 8.91
N ILE A 115 0.35 -12.80 8.13
CA ILE A 115 -0.13 -12.77 6.73
C ILE A 115 -1.62 -12.40 6.68
N GLU A 116 -2.44 -12.92 7.61
CA GLU A 116 -3.84 -12.49 7.71
C GLU A 116 -3.98 -10.98 7.96
N GLN A 117 -3.10 -10.38 8.79
CA GLN A 117 -3.12 -8.94 9.03
C GLN A 117 -2.74 -8.15 7.78
N PHE A 118 -1.74 -8.60 7.01
CA PHE A 118 -1.42 -8.02 5.72
C PHE A 118 -2.59 -8.12 4.74
N ALA A 119 -3.26 -9.26 4.67
CA ALA A 119 -4.44 -9.44 3.83
C ALA A 119 -5.62 -8.55 4.24
N LYS A 120 -5.86 -8.38 5.55
CA LYS A 120 -6.88 -7.47 6.08
C LYS A 120 -6.57 -6.01 5.74
N ALA A 121 -5.32 -5.58 5.89
CA ALA A 121 -4.86 -4.24 5.53
C ALA A 121 -5.00 -3.98 4.02
N TYR A 122 -4.60 -4.96 3.20
CA TYR A 122 -4.78 -4.93 1.75
C TYR A 122 -6.26 -4.77 1.37
N ALA A 123 -7.14 -5.61 1.93
CA ALA A 123 -8.57 -5.58 1.66
C ALA A 123 -9.22 -4.25 2.02
N MET A 124 -8.92 -3.72 3.22
CA MET A 124 -9.43 -2.42 3.66
C MET A 124 -8.93 -1.29 2.75
N ARG A 125 -7.62 -1.24 2.48
CA ARG A 125 -7.04 -0.22 1.61
C ARG A 125 -7.68 -0.26 0.22
N LYS A 126 -7.85 -1.44 -0.36
CA LYS A 126 -8.51 -1.58 -1.67
C LYS A 126 -9.94 -1.07 -1.64
N ALA A 127 -10.75 -1.50 -0.67
CA ALA A 127 -12.15 -1.09 -0.56
C ALA A 127 -12.29 0.43 -0.41
N LEU A 128 -11.49 1.07 0.44
CA LEU A 128 -11.53 2.53 0.62
C LEU A 128 -11.15 3.27 -0.66
N ARG A 129 -10.20 2.74 -1.44
CA ARG A 129 -9.80 3.31 -2.74
C ARG A 129 -10.90 3.18 -3.79
N GLU A 130 -11.62 2.06 -3.85
CA GLU A 130 -12.79 1.90 -4.73
C GLU A 130 -13.91 2.91 -4.39
N CYS A 131 -13.97 3.38 -3.13
CA CYS A 131 -14.87 4.46 -2.71
C CYS A 131 -14.35 5.86 -3.11
N GLY A 132 -13.18 5.95 -3.74
CA GLY A 132 -12.54 7.21 -4.09
C GLY A 132 -11.92 7.96 -2.90
N LEU A 133 -11.64 7.28 -1.78
CA LEU A 133 -10.85 7.86 -0.69
C LEU A 133 -9.36 7.78 -1.02
N GLN A 134 -8.65 8.87 -0.74
CA GLN A 134 -7.20 8.90 -0.82
C GLN A 134 -6.63 8.27 0.44
N VAL A 135 -6.08 7.06 0.31
CA VAL A 135 -5.52 6.31 1.45
C VAL A 135 -4.01 6.50 1.53
N ASP A 136 -3.36 6.74 0.39
CA ASP A 136 -1.90 6.87 0.34
C ASP A 136 -1.49 8.30 0.01
N TYR A 137 -0.44 8.78 0.69
CA TYR A 137 0.19 10.07 0.36
C TYR A 137 0.71 10.13 -1.09
N SER A 138 0.95 8.98 -1.73
CA SER A 138 1.34 8.91 -3.14
C SER A 138 0.23 9.21 -4.13
N GLU A 139 -1.03 9.22 -3.70
CA GLU A 139 -2.18 9.55 -4.54
C GLU A 139 -2.41 11.06 -4.65
N ILE A 140 -1.67 11.84 -3.86
CA ILE A 140 -1.68 13.29 -3.92
C ILE A 140 -0.90 13.71 -5.16
N GLU A 141 -1.50 14.53 -6.02
CA GLU A 141 -0.77 15.19 -7.09
C GLU A 141 0.20 16.19 -6.45
N ILE A 142 1.49 15.88 -6.46
CA ILE A 142 2.54 16.76 -5.94
C ILE A 142 3.05 17.61 -7.11
N PRO A 143 2.72 18.91 -7.22
CA PRO A 143 3.10 19.72 -8.38
C PRO A 143 4.62 19.80 -8.56
N GLY A 144 5.38 19.75 -7.45
CA GLY A 144 6.85 19.70 -7.45
C GLY A 144 7.46 18.43 -8.07
N MET A 145 6.69 17.35 -8.21
CA MET A 145 7.16 16.07 -8.77
C MET A 145 6.93 15.90 -10.28
N LYS A 146 6.33 16.87 -10.98
CA LYS A 146 6.07 16.82 -12.44
C LYS A 146 7.33 16.75 -13.32
N LYS A 147 8.55 16.72 -12.76
CA LYS A 147 9.82 16.81 -13.49
C LYS A 147 10.78 15.63 -13.33
N ILE A 148 10.34 14.43 -12.93
CA ILE A 148 11.14 13.24 -13.22
C ILE A 148 10.72 12.73 -14.60
N LYS A 149 11.26 13.37 -15.64
CA LYS A 149 11.12 12.95 -17.04
C LYS A 149 11.39 11.45 -17.12
N ARG A 150 10.46 10.70 -17.72
CA ARG A 150 10.73 9.35 -18.25
C ARG A 150 12.01 9.45 -19.09
N ALA A 151 13.08 8.81 -18.64
CA ALA A 151 14.12 8.41 -19.57
C ALA A 151 13.43 7.45 -20.54
N LYS A 152 13.37 7.84 -21.82
CA LYS A 152 12.90 6.95 -22.89
C LYS A 152 13.83 5.74 -22.89
N ALA A 153 13.26 4.55 -22.71
CA ALA A 153 13.83 3.34 -23.27
C ALA A 153 13.51 3.31 -24.76
#